data_AF-A0A1L9Q274-F1
#
_entry.id   AF-A0A1L9Q274-F1
#
_cell.length_a   1.000
_cell.length_b   1.000
_cell.length_c   1.000
_cell.angle_alpha   90.00
_cell.angle_beta   90.00
_cell.angle_gamma   90.00
#
_symmetry.space_group_name_H-M   'P 1'
#
loop_
_entity.id
_entity.type
_entity.pdbx_description
1 polymer ?
#
loop_
_entity_poly.entity_id
_entity_poly.type
_entity_poly.pdbx_seq_one_letter_code
_entity_poly.pdbx_strand_id
1 'polypeptide(L)'
;MSLPTKRKSSFTQMGRPSKAPRSSSTPIEPSEPHEPLLIHRTMCNLKKSHYDHPRLADYHDAPRLFLGDSRASNLRGEDSMEDTEKYMEEHKDAGFIWIKNYSCNAYHDFIGDMFIPLRPPRHPMNENIARHFFVLEAHGDEAQPDSEEIVIVAEDLQDKMEDLIKIPTQSISTSSDTGETKTAIDRLYVHLRQHHNPAGEIDDQLECLLSVVETVFANDYEEADGSFSRGTVTKGHLAKLFRPNEIIVTSRGGHPRAYLLNDWPGWFGNVLSLPCVTWSFDGQFFQEVERIDLKWTFGDEEEVPITDLAVHPLRFDKATEARLIKRGQRFWQCRESRFISYAPSSPTIAIATVHIMIFSGYWSIYADNQPLVSYSLHARCENLRPCTYRGNR
;
A
#
# COMPACT_ATOMS: atom_id res chain seq x y z
N MET A 1 -69.40 -43.23 1.80
CA MET A 1 -69.58 -41.94 1.08
C MET A 1 -70.07 -40.90 2.08
N SER A 2 -69.59 -39.66 1.93
CA SER A 2 -70.04 -38.41 2.55
C SER A 2 -69.43 -37.99 3.89
N LEU A 3 -68.47 -37.05 3.76
CA LEU A 3 -68.22 -35.85 4.59
C LEU A 3 -69.55 -35.16 5.01
N PRO A 4 -69.62 -34.34 6.09
CA PRO A 4 -68.76 -33.15 6.23
C PRO A 4 -68.37 -32.65 7.64
N THR A 5 -67.44 -31.70 7.55
CA THR A 5 -66.75 -30.87 8.53
C THR A 5 -67.64 -29.89 9.30
N LYS A 6 -67.26 -29.59 10.56
CA LYS A 6 -67.66 -28.36 11.27
C LYS A 6 -66.45 -27.73 12.00
N ARG A 7 -66.28 -26.44 11.72
CA ARG A 7 -65.45 -25.43 12.39
C ARG A 7 -65.54 -25.51 13.92
N LYS A 8 -64.42 -25.23 14.59
CA LYS A 8 -64.39 -24.46 15.86
C LYS A 8 -63.06 -23.69 15.97
N SER A 9 -63.18 -22.37 16.12
CA SER A 9 -62.14 -21.48 16.65
C SER A 9 -62.44 -21.21 18.12
N SER A 10 -61.40 -21.21 18.97
CA SER A 10 -61.27 -20.33 20.14
C SER A 10 -59.89 -20.51 20.79
N PHE A 11 -59.08 -19.47 20.63
CA PHE A 11 -58.07 -18.98 21.59
C PHE A 11 -58.71 -18.87 23.00
N THR A 12 -58.08 -19.05 24.17
CA THR A 12 -56.72 -18.74 24.64
C THR A 12 -56.53 -19.43 26.00
N GLN A 13 -55.33 -19.91 26.36
CA GLN A 13 -54.73 -19.58 27.67
C GLN A 13 -53.26 -20.02 27.79
N MET A 14 -52.45 -19.10 28.31
CA MET A 14 -51.03 -19.21 28.59
C MET A 14 -50.73 -20.10 29.80
N GLY A 15 -49.56 -20.77 29.76
CA GLY A 15 -48.59 -20.71 30.86
C GLY A 15 -48.15 -22.03 31.49
N ARG A 16 -46.92 -22.49 31.17
CA ARG A 16 -45.88 -22.78 32.18
C ARG A 16 -44.49 -22.92 31.52
N PRO A 17 -43.40 -22.51 32.20
CA PRO A 17 -42.09 -22.31 31.60
C PRO A 17 -41.30 -23.62 31.55
N SER A 18 -40.78 -23.96 30.36
CA SER A 18 -39.84 -25.06 30.19
C SER A 18 -38.43 -24.61 30.55
N LYS A 19 -37.74 -25.40 31.37
CA LYS A 19 -36.36 -25.16 31.81
C LYS A 19 -35.43 -25.15 30.59
N ALA A 20 -34.73 -24.04 30.39
CA ALA A 20 -33.65 -23.95 29.41
C ALA A 20 -32.51 -24.90 29.79
N PRO A 21 -31.94 -25.67 28.85
CA PRO A 21 -30.72 -26.42 29.10
C PRO A 21 -29.56 -25.43 29.25
N ARG A 22 -28.80 -25.57 30.34
CA ARG A 22 -27.54 -24.85 30.59
C ARG A 22 -26.57 -25.14 29.44
N SER A 23 -26.26 -24.12 28.66
CA SER A 23 -25.09 -24.13 27.78
C SER A 23 -23.84 -24.07 28.66
N SER A 24 -23.10 -25.17 28.71
CA SER A 24 -21.73 -25.17 29.22
C SER A 24 -20.86 -24.41 28.24
N SER A 25 -20.68 -23.10 28.47
CA SER A 25 -19.61 -22.33 27.85
C SER A 25 -18.32 -22.73 28.53
N THR A 26 -17.56 -23.62 27.90
CA THR A 26 -16.14 -23.77 28.20
C THR A 26 -15.48 -22.41 27.92
N PRO A 27 -14.68 -21.85 28.83
CA PRO A 27 -13.88 -20.67 28.52
C PRO A 27 -12.94 -21.06 27.37
N ILE A 28 -13.04 -20.34 26.25
CA ILE A 28 -12.03 -20.37 25.21
C ILE A 28 -10.80 -19.75 25.87
N GLU A 29 -9.78 -20.57 26.12
CA GLU A 29 -8.46 -20.07 26.48
C GLU A 29 -7.99 -19.16 25.34
N PRO A 30 -7.39 -17.99 25.64
CA PRO A 30 -6.83 -17.13 24.60
C PRO A 30 -5.81 -17.94 23.82
N SER A 31 -5.96 -17.99 22.49
CA SER A 31 -4.95 -18.50 21.58
C SER A 31 -3.61 -17.85 21.95
N GLU A 32 -2.58 -18.66 22.13
CA GLU A 32 -1.23 -18.13 22.27
C GLU A 32 -0.92 -17.24 21.06
N PRO A 33 -0.22 -16.11 21.23
CA PRO A 33 0.11 -15.23 20.13
C PRO A 33 0.82 -16.06 19.05
N HIS A 34 0.32 -15.99 17.82
CA HIS A 34 0.99 -16.61 16.68
C HIS A 34 2.37 -15.98 16.55
N GLU A 35 3.42 -16.64 17.05
CA GLU A 35 4.79 -16.18 16.84
C GLU A 35 5.23 -16.57 15.43
N PRO A 36 5.85 -15.65 14.68
CA PRO A 36 6.36 -15.98 13.36
C PRO A 36 7.49 -17.00 13.47
N LEU A 37 7.52 -17.95 12.53
CA LEU A 37 8.65 -18.86 12.41
C LEU A 37 9.88 -18.07 11.95
N LEU A 38 10.91 -17.97 12.80
CA LEU A 38 12.11 -17.20 12.53
C LEU A 38 13.23 -18.09 11.99
N ILE A 39 13.85 -17.68 10.88
CA ILE A 39 15.00 -18.33 10.28
C ILE A 39 16.15 -17.34 10.15
N HIS A 40 17.34 -17.75 10.56
CA HIS A 40 18.57 -16.98 10.38
C HIS A 40 19.39 -17.54 9.22
N ARG A 41 19.48 -16.81 8.12
CA ARG A 41 20.16 -17.23 6.89
C ARG A 41 21.51 -16.53 6.75
N THR A 42 22.59 -17.30 6.79
CA THR A 42 23.94 -16.79 6.54
C THR A 42 24.32 -16.94 5.07
N MET A 43 24.85 -15.88 4.48
CA MET A 43 25.32 -15.85 3.10
C MET A 43 26.81 -15.50 3.04
N CYS A 44 27.55 -16.27 2.25
CA CYS A 44 28.95 -16.02 1.97
C CYS A 44 29.23 -16.04 0.47
N ASN A 45 29.99 -15.06 0.01
CA ASN A 45 30.37 -14.95 -1.40
C ASN A 45 31.63 -15.77 -1.78
N LEU A 46 32.17 -16.57 -0.85
CA LEU A 46 33.42 -17.33 -0.95
C LEU A 46 34.62 -16.49 -1.43
N LYS A 47 34.67 -15.20 -1.09
CA LYS A 47 35.86 -14.36 -1.34
C LYS A 47 36.81 -14.40 -0.15
N LYS A 48 38.06 -13.97 -0.37
CA LYS A 48 39.10 -13.85 0.66
C LYS A 48 39.32 -15.20 1.38
N SER A 49 39.10 -15.25 2.69
CA SER A 49 39.38 -16.39 3.56
C SER A 49 38.26 -17.44 3.60
N HIS A 50 37.22 -17.35 2.78
CA HIS A 50 35.97 -18.11 2.97
C HIS A 50 35.73 -19.24 1.95
N TYR A 51 36.76 -20.03 1.62
CA TYR A 51 36.62 -21.12 0.63
C TYR A 51 36.15 -22.45 1.22
N ASP A 52 36.21 -22.61 2.54
CA ASP A 52 36.14 -23.92 3.20
C ASP A 52 34.76 -24.20 3.83
N HIS A 53 33.74 -23.40 3.51
CA HIS A 53 32.41 -23.53 4.07
C HIS A 53 31.31 -23.20 3.06
N PRO A 54 30.04 -23.60 3.32
CA PRO A 54 28.92 -23.34 2.41
C PRO A 54 28.70 -21.86 2.11
N ARG A 55 28.12 -21.58 0.93
CA ARG A 55 27.68 -20.23 0.53
C ARG A 55 26.43 -19.77 1.26
N LEU A 56 25.58 -20.72 1.64
CA LEU A 56 24.31 -20.49 2.29
C LEU A 56 24.13 -21.56 3.35
N ALA A 57 23.74 -21.15 4.55
CA ALA A 57 23.37 -22.03 5.64
C ALA A 57 22.34 -21.33 6.53
N ASP A 58 21.34 -22.08 6.97
CA ASP A 58 20.23 -21.56 7.75
C ASP A 58 20.26 -22.13 9.18
N TYR A 59 19.80 -21.34 10.14
CA TYR A 59 19.89 -21.62 11.58
C TYR A 59 18.61 -21.20 12.31
N HIS A 60 18.36 -21.83 13.46
CA HIS A 60 17.28 -21.43 14.39
C HIS A 60 17.69 -20.25 15.29
N ASP A 61 18.99 -19.99 15.45
CA ASP A 61 19.54 -18.95 16.32
C ASP A 61 20.35 -17.89 15.55
N ALA A 62 20.47 -16.71 16.16
CA ALA A 62 21.22 -15.60 15.59
C ALA A 62 22.71 -15.95 15.45
N PRO A 63 23.30 -15.77 14.25
CA PRO A 63 24.63 -16.26 13.99
C PRO A 63 25.70 -15.33 14.57
N ARG A 64 26.82 -15.92 14.97
CA ARG A 64 28.02 -15.20 15.45
C ARG A 64 29.29 -15.98 15.11
N LEU A 65 30.45 -15.42 15.44
CA LEU A 65 31.67 -16.23 15.59
C LEU A 65 31.90 -16.58 17.06
N PHE A 66 32.48 -17.75 17.29
CA PHE A 66 32.66 -18.32 18.62
C PHE A 66 34.11 -18.21 19.08
N LEU A 67 34.31 -18.35 20.39
CA LEU A 67 35.63 -18.46 21.00
C LEU A 67 36.48 -19.50 20.23
N GLY A 68 37.69 -19.11 19.82
CA GLY A 68 38.60 -19.97 19.08
C GLY A 68 38.42 -19.96 17.56
N ASP A 69 37.39 -19.30 17.03
CA ASP A 69 37.23 -19.16 15.59
C ASP A 69 38.35 -18.34 14.96
N SER A 70 38.62 -18.64 13.69
CA SER A 70 39.64 -17.97 12.89
C SER A 70 39.01 -17.12 11.79
N ARG A 71 39.84 -16.37 11.04
CA ARG A 71 39.39 -15.61 9.87
C ARG A 71 38.86 -16.50 8.73
N ALA A 72 39.03 -17.82 8.84
CA ALA A 72 38.47 -18.79 7.89
C ALA A 72 37.13 -19.39 8.35
N SER A 73 36.74 -19.18 9.61
CA SER A 73 35.50 -19.74 10.16
C SER A 73 34.28 -19.06 9.52
N ASN A 74 33.24 -19.84 9.25
CA ASN A 74 31.95 -19.30 8.83
C ASN A 74 31.21 -18.64 9.98
N LEU A 75 30.55 -17.53 9.67
CA LEU A 75 29.44 -17.03 10.46
C LEU A 75 28.35 -18.11 10.53
N ARG A 76 27.92 -18.49 11.74
CA ARG A 76 26.97 -19.60 11.96
C ARG A 76 26.20 -19.43 13.26
N GLY A 77 25.02 -20.01 13.33
CA GLY A 77 24.34 -20.32 14.60
C GLY A 77 24.88 -21.62 15.22
N GLU A 78 24.51 -21.88 16.46
CA GLU A 78 24.75 -23.16 17.13
C GLU A 78 23.78 -24.24 16.66
N ASP A 79 22.55 -23.87 16.28
CA ASP A 79 21.48 -24.78 15.89
C ASP A 79 21.21 -24.71 14.39
N SER A 80 21.92 -25.56 13.64
CA SER A 80 21.90 -25.60 12.18
C SER A 80 20.69 -26.34 11.64
N MET A 81 20.07 -25.79 10.60
CA MET A 81 19.03 -26.45 9.83
C MET A 81 19.64 -27.16 8.62
N GLU A 82 19.38 -28.47 8.50
CA GLU A 82 19.91 -29.28 7.38
C GLU A 82 19.12 -29.07 6.07
N ASP A 83 17.81 -28.93 6.17
CA ASP A 83 16.90 -28.83 5.02
C ASP A 83 15.79 -27.82 5.28
N THR A 84 16.03 -26.58 4.86
CA THR A 84 15.10 -25.47 5.04
C THR A 84 13.82 -25.67 4.24
N GLU A 85 13.90 -26.18 3.00
CA GLU A 85 12.70 -26.39 2.17
C GLU A 85 11.77 -27.38 2.85
N LYS A 86 12.30 -28.51 3.31
CA LYS A 86 11.55 -29.49 4.08
C LYS A 86 11.00 -28.91 5.38
N TYR A 87 11.79 -28.11 6.10
CA TYR A 87 11.34 -27.45 7.33
C TYR A 87 10.15 -26.52 7.07
N MET A 88 10.19 -25.73 5.99
CA MET A 88 9.08 -24.86 5.58
C MET A 88 7.84 -25.66 5.17
N GLU A 89 8.01 -26.80 4.50
CA GLU A 89 6.91 -27.70 4.14
C GLU A 89 6.25 -28.36 5.36
N GLU A 90 7.03 -28.67 6.39
CA GLU A 90 6.55 -29.27 7.64
C GLU A 90 5.81 -28.25 8.52
N HIS A 91 6.08 -26.94 8.37
CA HIS A 91 5.53 -25.85 9.19
C HIS A 91 4.57 -24.92 8.42
N LYS A 92 3.76 -25.48 7.51
CA LYS A 92 2.73 -24.69 6.78
C LYS A 92 1.66 -24.10 7.69
N ASP A 93 1.47 -24.66 8.88
CA ASP A 93 0.58 -24.18 9.93
C ASP A 93 1.04 -22.85 10.55
N ALA A 94 2.32 -22.50 10.44
CA ALA A 94 2.86 -21.22 10.91
C ALA A 94 2.30 -20.01 10.14
N GLY A 95 1.70 -20.22 8.96
CA GLY A 95 1.17 -19.15 8.11
C GLY A 95 2.25 -18.47 7.26
N PHE A 96 3.31 -17.98 7.92
CA PHE A 96 4.42 -17.30 7.28
C PHE A 96 5.74 -17.48 8.06
N ILE A 97 6.85 -17.14 7.40
CA ILE A 97 8.21 -17.32 7.89
C ILE A 97 8.96 -16.01 7.73
N TRP A 98 9.62 -15.57 8.79
CA TRP A 98 10.48 -14.40 8.79
C TRP A 98 11.94 -14.85 8.69
N ILE A 99 12.59 -14.50 7.59
CA ILE A 99 13.99 -14.82 7.31
C ILE A 99 14.83 -13.57 7.52
N LYS A 100 15.81 -13.66 8.43
CA LYS A 100 16.85 -12.65 8.62
C LYS A 100 18.10 -13.08 7.87
N ASN A 101 18.53 -12.29 6.90
CA ASN A 101 19.72 -12.57 6.11
C ASN A 101 20.94 -11.90 6.74
N TYR A 102 22.08 -12.57 6.66
CA TYR A 102 23.34 -12.13 7.24
C TYR A 102 24.48 -12.31 6.24
N SER A 103 25.25 -11.25 6.01
CA SER A 103 26.49 -11.34 5.23
C SER A 103 27.68 -11.75 6.11
N CYS A 104 28.15 -12.98 5.92
CA CYS A 104 29.36 -13.50 6.58
C CYS A 104 30.57 -12.58 6.33
N ASN A 105 30.70 -12.08 5.11
CA ASN A 105 31.80 -11.19 4.75
C ASN A 105 31.71 -9.82 5.44
N ALA A 106 30.51 -9.22 5.50
CA ALA A 106 30.32 -7.95 6.18
C ALA A 106 30.59 -8.06 7.68
N TYR A 107 30.15 -9.17 8.30
CA TYR A 107 30.43 -9.45 9.70
C TYR A 107 31.93 -9.59 9.97
N HIS A 108 32.66 -10.37 9.15
CA HIS A 108 34.12 -10.49 9.29
C HIS A 108 34.86 -9.18 9.09
N ASP A 109 34.38 -8.30 8.19
CA ASP A 109 34.93 -6.96 8.02
C ASP A 109 34.65 -6.08 9.27
N PHE A 110 33.52 -6.27 9.95
CA PHE A 110 33.16 -5.56 11.19
C PHE A 110 34.00 -6.01 12.41
N ILE A 111 34.18 -7.32 12.62
CA ILE A 111 34.94 -7.85 13.78
C ILE A 111 36.43 -8.07 13.51
N GLY A 112 36.95 -7.62 12.35
CA GLY A 112 38.29 -7.95 11.86
C GLY A 112 39.44 -7.64 12.84
N ASP A 113 39.26 -6.60 13.67
CA ASP A 113 40.21 -6.13 14.66
C ASP A 113 40.20 -6.94 15.97
N MET A 114 39.17 -7.76 16.19
CA MET A 114 39.07 -8.65 17.37
C MET A 114 39.94 -9.90 17.24
N PHE A 115 40.41 -10.21 16.02
CA PHE A 115 41.25 -11.37 15.76
C PHE A 115 42.69 -11.13 16.21
N ILE A 116 43.17 -12.00 17.11
CA ILE A 116 44.53 -11.94 17.62
C ILE A 116 45.43 -12.85 16.78
N PRO A 117 46.58 -12.35 16.28
CA PRO A 117 47.50 -13.15 15.50
C PRO A 117 48.18 -14.21 16.37
N LEU A 118 48.14 -15.45 15.91
CA LEU A 118 48.92 -16.55 16.47
C LEU A 118 50.36 -16.50 15.97
N ARG A 119 51.27 -17.15 16.70
CA ARG A 119 52.67 -17.25 16.30
C ARG A 119 52.78 -17.92 14.93
N PRO A 120 53.33 -17.25 13.90
CA PRO A 120 53.43 -17.84 12.58
C PRO A 120 54.45 -18.99 12.55
N PRO A 121 54.31 -19.95 11.61
CA PRO A 121 55.30 -20.99 11.39
C PRO A 121 56.65 -20.39 11.04
N ARG A 122 57.74 -21.12 11.34
CA ARG A 122 59.11 -20.71 10.98
C ARG A 122 59.40 -20.79 9.47
N HIS A 123 58.51 -21.41 8.70
CA HIS A 123 58.61 -21.56 7.27
C HIS A 123 57.70 -20.55 6.54
N PRO A 124 58.01 -20.19 5.28
CA PRO A 124 57.15 -19.33 4.47
C PRO A 124 55.71 -19.86 4.46
N MET A 125 54.76 -19.02 4.89
CA MET A 125 53.36 -19.40 5.03
C MET A 125 52.58 -19.05 3.76
N ASN A 126 51.79 -19.99 3.27
CA ASN A 126 50.83 -19.75 2.20
C ASN A 126 49.72 -18.81 2.72
N GLU A 127 49.30 -17.84 1.91
CA GLU A 127 48.20 -16.92 2.24
C GLU A 127 46.91 -17.66 2.64
N ASN A 128 46.61 -18.79 1.99
CA ASN A 128 45.44 -19.62 2.32
C ASN A 128 45.51 -20.26 3.72
N ILE A 129 46.72 -20.43 4.25
CA ILE A 129 46.93 -20.97 5.60
C ILE A 129 46.95 -19.82 6.62
N ALA A 130 47.41 -18.63 6.21
CA ALA A 130 47.56 -17.47 7.08
C ALA A 130 46.27 -17.06 7.80
N ARG A 131 45.11 -17.22 7.16
CA ARG A 131 43.79 -16.96 7.75
C ARG A 131 43.48 -17.78 9.02
N HIS A 132 44.09 -18.96 9.17
CA HIS A 132 43.94 -19.80 10.35
C HIS A 132 44.89 -19.42 11.50
N PHE A 133 45.85 -18.52 11.26
CA PHE A 133 46.78 -18.00 12.27
C PHE A 133 46.24 -16.74 12.95
N PHE A 134 44.93 -16.64 13.02
CA PHE A 134 44.19 -15.60 13.71
C PHE A 134 43.12 -16.29 14.53
N VAL A 135 42.91 -15.85 15.77
CA VAL A 135 41.95 -16.47 16.68
C VAL A 135 41.15 -15.40 17.41
N LEU A 136 39.88 -15.68 17.67
CA LEU A 136 39.07 -14.93 18.63
C LEU A 136 39.30 -15.44 20.05
N GLU A 137 39.62 -14.54 20.98
CA GLU A 137 39.78 -14.85 22.41
C GLU A 137 38.47 -14.79 23.21
N ALA A 138 37.38 -14.38 22.58
CA ALA A 138 36.03 -14.39 23.14
C ALA A 138 35.01 -14.67 22.03
N HIS A 139 33.76 -14.99 22.40
CA HIS A 139 32.67 -15.01 21.44
C HIS A 139 32.49 -13.61 20.83
N GLY A 140 32.21 -13.55 19.52
CA GLY A 140 31.76 -12.33 18.87
C GLY A 140 30.32 -12.01 19.28
N ASP A 141 29.95 -10.74 19.15
CA ASP A 141 28.57 -10.30 19.31
C ASP A 141 27.67 -10.92 18.23
N GLU A 142 26.37 -11.04 18.49
CA GLU A 142 25.42 -11.51 17.49
C GLU A 142 25.43 -10.60 16.25
N ALA A 143 25.47 -11.22 15.08
CA ALA A 143 25.42 -10.49 13.84
C ALA A 143 24.11 -9.72 13.72
N GLN A 144 24.18 -8.54 13.08
CA GLN A 144 22.99 -7.80 12.67
C GLN A 144 22.63 -8.21 11.23
N PRO A 145 21.33 -8.39 10.92
CA PRO A 145 20.92 -8.76 9.58
C PRO A 145 21.20 -7.61 8.59
N ASP A 146 21.62 -7.96 7.38
CA ASP A 146 21.80 -7.00 6.28
C ASP A 146 20.52 -6.83 5.45
N SER A 147 19.67 -7.85 5.43
CA SER A 147 18.32 -7.77 4.88
C SER A 147 17.38 -8.74 5.56
N GLU A 148 16.09 -8.54 5.32
CA GLU A 148 15.02 -9.36 5.88
C GLU A 148 14.03 -9.74 4.77
N GLU A 149 13.42 -10.89 4.91
CA GLU A 149 12.42 -11.43 3.99
C GLU A 149 11.28 -12.08 4.78
N ILE A 150 10.07 -11.89 4.29
CA ILE A 150 8.86 -12.53 4.81
C ILE A 150 8.35 -13.44 3.71
N VAL A 151 8.25 -14.74 3.98
CA VAL A 151 7.73 -15.76 3.05
C VAL A 151 6.40 -16.26 3.58
N ILE A 152 5.33 -16.08 2.81
CA ILE A 152 3.98 -16.53 3.17
C ILE A 152 3.84 -17.98 2.68
N VAL A 153 3.67 -18.93 3.60
CA VAL A 153 3.64 -20.38 3.28
C VAL A 153 2.22 -20.96 3.24
N ALA A 154 1.27 -20.34 3.95
CA ALA A 154 -0.13 -20.75 3.93
C ALA A 154 -0.88 -20.10 2.76
N GLU A 155 -1.55 -20.92 1.96
CA GLU A 155 -2.29 -20.48 0.77
C GLU A 155 -3.46 -19.54 1.12
N ASP A 156 -4.18 -19.78 2.22
CA ASP A 156 -5.29 -18.92 2.64
C ASP A 156 -4.81 -17.54 3.10
N LEU A 157 -3.62 -17.47 3.70
CA LEU A 157 -2.98 -16.21 4.07
C LEU A 157 -2.46 -15.45 2.84
N GLN A 158 -1.95 -16.17 1.83
CA GLN A 158 -1.61 -15.57 0.53
C GLN A 158 -2.85 -14.96 -0.12
N ASP A 159 -3.98 -15.69 -0.17
CA ASP A 159 -5.24 -15.20 -0.73
C ASP A 159 -5.73 -13.95 0.01
N LYS A 160 -5.72 -13.96 1.35
CA LYS A 160 -6.07 -12.80 2.18
C LYS A 160 -5.16 -11.60 1.88
N MET A 161 -3.84 -11.83 1.76
CA MET A 161 -2.87 -10.78 1.46
C MET A 161 -3.09 -10.22 0.05
N GLU A 162 -3.29 -11.07 -0.95
CA GLU A 162 -3.60 -10.66 -2.32
C GLU A 162 -4.93 -9.89 -2.38
N ASP A 163 -5.93 -10.29 -1.61
CA ASP A 163 -7.17 -9.54 -1.51
C ASP A 163 -6.99 -8.16 -0.88
N LEU A 164 -6.06 -8.04 0.06
CA LEU A 164 -5.74 -6.80 0.75
C LEU A 164 -5.08 -5.78 -0.18
N ILE A 165 -4.04 -6.21 -0.89
CA ILE A 165 -3.17 -5.31 -1.67
C ILE A 165 -3.33 -5.46 -3.18
N LYS A 166 -4.17 -6.36 -3.67
CA LYS A 166 -4.46 -6.62 -5.09
C LYS A 166 -3.22 -6.92 -5.93
N ILE A 167 -2.27 -7.65 -5.35
CA ILE A 167 -1.07 -8.18 -6.00
C ILE A 167 -0.78 -9.57 -5.42
N PRO A 168 -0.54 -10.59 -6.26
CA PRO A 168 -0.05 -11.89 -5.80
C PRO A 168 1.27 -11.73 -5.04
N THR A 169 1.31 -12.15 -3.79
CA THR A 169 2.46 -11.93 -2.92
C THR A 169 2.82 -13.21 -2.20
N GLN A 170 3.94 -13.82 -2.59
CA GLN A 170 4.48 -15.02 -1.96
C GLN A 170 5.62 -14.67 -1.00
N SER A 171 6.41 -13.65 -1.33
CA SER A 171 7.41 -13.11 -0.42
C SER A 171 7.60 -11.60 -0.59
N ILE A 172 8.12 -10.97 0.47
CA ILE A 172 8.46 -9.56 0.51
C ILE A 172 9.82 -9.43 1.17
N SER A 173 10.76 -8.70 0.57
CA SER A 173 12.11 -8.52 1.12
C SER A 173 12.55 -7.06 1.09
N THR A 174 13.35 -6.67 2.09
CA THR A 174 14.00 -5.36 2.15
C THR A 174 15.13 -5.18 1.12
N SER A 175 15.66 -6.28 0.59
CA SER A 175 16.77 -6.27 -0.39
C SER A 175 16.32 -6.45 -1.84
N SER A 176 15.04 -6.78 -2.06
CA SER A 176 14.48 -6.97 -3.40
C SER A 176 14.12 -5.62 -4.02
N ASP A 177 14.71 -5.30 -5.18
CA ASP A 177 14.39 -4.12 -5.97
C ASP A 177 13.46 -4.45 -7.14
N THR A 178 12.66 -5.51 -7.03
CA THR A 178 11.65 -5.79 -8.06
C THR A 178 10.51 -4.78 -7.94
N GLY A 179 9.96 -4.38 -9.09
CA GLY A 179 8.81 -3.46 -9.13
C GLY A 179 7.59 -4.03 -8.38
N GLU A 180 7.41 -5.34 -8.36
CA GLU A 180 6.32 -6.01 -7.66
C GLU A 180 6.49 -5.95 -6.14
N THR A 181 7.67 -6.29 -5.62
CA THR A 181 7.95 -6.19 -4.17
C THR A 181 7.77 -4.75 -3.69
N LYS A 182 8.32 -3.78 -4.43
CA LYS A 182 8.18 -2.36 -4.07
C LYS A 182 6.71 -1.92 -4.06
N THR A 183 5.95 -2.32 -5.06
CA THR A 183 4.52 -2.00 -5.13
C THR A 183 3.75 -2.65 -3.97
N ALA A 184 4.06 -3.90 -3.61
CA ALA A 184 3.44 -4.56 -2.46
C ALA A 184 3.73 -3.80 -1.15
N ILE A 185 4.98 -3.40 -0.91
CA ILE A 185 5.39 -2.60 0.26
C ILE A 185 4.65 -1.27 0.32
N ASP A 186 4.54 -0.56 -0.82
CA ASP A 186 3.84 0.72 -0.90
C ASP A 186 2.33 0.58 -0.59
N ARG A 187 1.70 -0.51 -1.06
CA ARG A 187 0.28 -0.80 -0.79
C ARG A 187 0.04 -1.23 0.66
N LEU A 188 0.94 -2.02 1.24
CA LEU A 188 0.90 -2.42 2.65
C LEU A 188 1.04 -1.21 3.58
N TYR A 189 1.95 -0.29 3.26
CA TYR A 189 2.05 0.99 3.97
C TYR A 189 0.70 1.72 4.01
N VAL A 190 0.04 1.86 2.85
CA VAL A 190 -1.27 2.53 2.77
C VAL A 190 -2.31 1.80 3.61
N HIS A 191 -2.33 0.46 3.55
CA HIS A 191 -3.27 -0.33 4.31
C HIS A 191 -3.08 -0.18 5.82
N LEU A 192 -1.85 -0.32 6.34
CA LEU A 192 -1.53 -0.19 7.75
C LEU A 192 -1.92 1.18 8.34
N ARG A 193 -1.83 2.25 7.53
CA ARG A 193 -2.19 3.62 7.94
C ARG A 193 -3.65 3.97 7.67
N GLN A 194 -4.39 3.11 6.96
CA GLN A 194 -5.83 3.21 6.83
C GLN A 194 -6.45 2.31 7.90
N HIS A 195 -7.02 2.89 8.95
CA HIS A 195 -7.95 2.17 9.82
C HIS A 195 -9.22 1.83 9.05
N HIS A 196 -9.13 0.91 8.09
CA HIS A 196 -10.27 0.15 7.65
C HIS A 196 -10.48 -0.91 8.71
N ASN A 197 -11.65 -0.87 9.34
CA ASN A 197 -12.26 -2.06 9.90
C ASN A 197 -12.71 -2.84 8.66
N PRO A 198 -11.95 -3.81 8.11
CA PRO A 198 -12.53 -4.65 7.07
C PRO A 198 -13.81 -5.22 7.68
N ALA A 199 -14.89 -5.23 6.93
CA ALA A 199 -16.15 -5.80 7.40
C ALA A 199 -16.05 -7.33 7.65
N GLY A 200 -14.85 -7.91 7.56
CA GLY A 200 -14.52 -9.28 7.94
C GLY A 200 -13.60 -9.28 9.16
N GLU A 201 -13.73 -10.31 9.99
CA GLU A 201 -12.79 -10.59 11.07
C GLU A 201 -11.38 -10.67 10.46
N ILE A 202 -10.50 -9.73 10.86
CA ILE A 202 -9.07 -9.91 10.63
C ILE A 202 -8.70 -11.11 11.50
N ASP A 203 -8.27 -12.17 10.83
CA ASP A 203 -7.76 -13.36 11.48
C ASP A 203 -6.41 -13.07 12.16
N ASP A 204 -6.17 -13.67 13.31
CA ASP A 204 -4.98 -13.45 14.16
C ASP A 204 -3.67 -13.64 13.36
N GLN A 205 -3.66 -14.56 12.40
CA GLN A 205 -2.49 -14.78 11.52
C GLN A 205 -2.21 -13.60 10.57
N LEU A 206 -3.25 -12.97 10.01
CA LEU A 206 -3.10 -11.80 9.15
C LEU A 206 -2.66 -10.58 9.98
N GLU A 207 -3.21 -10.41 11.17
CA GLU A 207 -2.78 -9.35 12.09
C GLU A 207 -1.31 -9.52 12.49
N CYS A 208 -0.90 -10.74 12.82
CA CYS A 208 0.50 -11.04 13.10
C CYS A 208 1.40 -10.73 11.90
N LEU A 209 1.04 -11.18 10.70
CA LEU A 209 1.79 -10.89 9.47
C LEU A 209 1.94 -9.38 9.25
N LEU A 210 0.86 -8.61 9.39
CA LEU A 210 0.88 -7.16 9.25
C LEU A 210 1.77 -6.48 10.30
N SER A 211 1.80 -6.98 11.54
CA SER A 211 2.70 -6.48 12.58
C SER A 211 4.17 -6.75 12.28
N VAL A 212 4.48 -7.92 11.70
CA VAL A 212 5.85 -8.25 11.26
C VAL A 212 6.25 -7.40 10.08
N VAL A 213 5.39 -7.20 9.09
CA VAL A 213 5.63 -6.26 7.97
C VAL A 213 5.93 -4.86 8.51
N GLU A 214 5.13 -4.34 9.43
CA GLU A 214 5.36 -3.02 10.02
C GLU A 214 6.71 -2.94 10.74
N THR A 215 7.12 -4.01 11.41
CA THR A 215 8.43 -4.09 12.08
C THR A 215 9.58 -4.10 11.07
N VAL A 216 9.49 -4.95 10.04
CA VAL A 216 10.54 -5.13 9.02
C VAL A 216 10.75 -3.84 8.20
N PHE A 217 9.68 -3.11 7.90
CA PHE A 217 9.72 -1.88 7.10
C PHE A 217 9.62 -0.60 7.93
N ALA A 218 9.81 -0.68 9.25
CA ALA A 218 9.61 0.45 10.17
C ALA A 218 10.37 1.70 9.74
N ASN A 219 11.65 1.58 9.38
CA ASN A 219 12.46 2.72 8.96
C ASN A 219 11.93 3.41 7.69
N ASP A 220 11.57 2.64 6.64
CA ASP A 220 11.00 3.18 5.39
C ASP A 220 9.63 3.84 5.65
N TYR A 221 8.84 3.26 6.55
CA TYR A 221 7.51 3.77 6.88
C TYR A 221 7.59 5.03 7.75
N GLU A 222 8.50 5.08 8.71
CA GLU A 222 8.76 6.27 9.54
C GLU A 222 9.32 7.42 8.71
N GLU A 223 10.18 7.16 7.72
CA GLU A 223 10.65 8.18 6.78
C GLU A 223 9.50 8.77 5.95
N ALA A 224 8.62 7.91 5.44
CA ALA A 224 7.42 8.32 4.71
C ALA A 224 6.46 9.13 5.60
N ASP A 225 6.14 8.61 6.79
CA ASP A 225 5.26 9.25 7.77
C ASP A 225 5.81 10.61 8.19
N GLY A 226 7.12 10.68 8.46
CA GLY A 226 7.85 11.90 8.77
C GLY A 226 7.73 12.94 7.66
N SER A 227 7.98 12.54 6.41
CA SER A 227 7.88 13.42 5.24
C SER A 227 6.46 13.96 5.04
N PHE A 228 5.47 13.07 5.06
CA PHE A 228 4.07 13.45 4.87
C PHE A 228 3.54 14.36 5.99
N SER A 229 3.99 14.16 7.24
CA SER A 229 3.61 15.02 8.36
C SER A 229 4.13 16.46 8.19
N ARG A 230 5.27 16.64 7.51
CA ARG A 230 5.83 17.95 7.14
C ARG A 230 5.20 18.55 5.89
N GLY A 231 4.35 17.79 5.19
CA GLY A 231 3.78 18.19 3.91
C GLY A 231 4.74 18.04 2.74
N THR A 232 5.79 17.23 2.87
CA THR A 232 6.78 16.95 1.82
C THR A 232 6.75 15.49 1.38
N VAL A 233 7.38 15.18 0.25
CA VAL A 233 7.49 13.82 -0.29
C VAL A 233 8.77 13.67 -1.13
N THR A 234 9.36 12.48 -1.10
CA THR A 234 10.49 12.06 -1.95
C THR A 234 10.00 11.12 -3.05
N LYS A 235 10.86 10.82 -4.04
CA LYS A 235 10.53 9.85 -5.09
C LYS A 235 10.21 8.47 -4.51
N GLY A 236 11.00 8.06 -3.51
CA GLY A 236 10.89 6.75 -2.85
C GLY A 236 9.53 6.51 -2.21
N HIS A 237 8.91 7.55 -1.67
CA HIS A 237 7.60 7.47 -1.00
C HIS A 237 6.44 8.01 -1.84
N LEU A 238 6.65 8.34 -3.11
CA LEU A 238 5.61 8.98 -3.92
C LEU A 238 4.37 8.10 -4.10
N ALA A 239 4.53 6.79 -4.30
CA ALA A 239 3.40 5.89 -4.45
C ALA A 239 2.61 5.72 -3.14
N LYS A 240 3.31 5.71 -1.99
CA LYS A 240 2.72 5.67 -0.63
C LYS A 240 1.81 6.87 -0.33
N LEU A 241 2.00 7.98 -1.03
CA LEU A 241 1.22 9.21 -0.86
C LEU A 241 -0.25 9.02 -1.28
N PHE A 242 -0.51 8.22 -2.32
CA PHE A 242 -1.82 8.10 -2.98
C PHE A 242 -2.58 6.88 -2.49
N ARG A 243 -3.83 7.08 -2.07
CA ARG A 243 -4.67 6.02 -1.51
C ARG A 243 -5.89 5.75 -2.39
N PRO A 244 -6.24 4.50 -2.68
CA PRO A 244 -7.49 4.19 -3.37
C PRO A 244 -8.69 4.81 -2.65
N ASN A 245 -9.71 5.19 -3.41
CA ASN A 245 -10.92 5.85 -2.94
C ASN A 245 -10.71 7.23 -2.30
N GLU A 246 -9.59 7.88 -2.59
CA GLU A 246 -9.30 9.23 -2.13
C GLU A 246 -9.50 10.29 -3.22
N ILE A 247 -9.83 11.52 -2.81
CA ILE A 247 -9.88 12.66 -3.72
C ILE A 247 -8.47 13.22 -3.94
N ILE A 248 -8.05 13.29 -5.19
CA ILE A 248 -6.84 13.97 -5.63
C ILE A 248 -7.21 15.24 -6.41
N VAL A 249 -6.29 16.19 -6.48
CA VAL A 249 -6.46 17.44 -7.22
C VAL A 249 -5.32 17.63 -8.21
N THR A 250 -5.68 18.14 -9.38
CA THR A 250 -4.72 18.60 -10.40
C THR A 250 -5.23 19.89 -11.03
N SER A 251 -4.40 20.60 -11.78
CA SER A 251 -4.77 21.82 -12.51
C SER A 251 -5.07 21.50 -13.97
N ARG A 252 -6.29 21.83 -14.42
CA ARG A 252 -6.68 21.69 -15.84
C ARG A 252 -7.11 23.06 -16.36
N GLY A 253 -6.38 23.57 -17.35
CA GLY A 253 -6.63 24.91 -17.89
C GLY A 253 -6.46 26.04 -16.86
N GLY A 254 -5.56 25.86 -15.88
CA GLY A 254 -5.31 26.83 -14.81
C GLY A 254 -6.30 26.78 -13.65
N HIS A 255 -7.27 25.86 -13.68
CA HIS A 255 -8.26 25.70 -12.62
C HIS A 255 -8.07 24.35 -11.90
N PRO A 256 -8.17 24.31 -10.56
CA PRO A 256 -8.11 23.06 -9.82
C PRO A 256 -9.30 22.19 -10.20
N ARG A 257 -9.09 20.90 -10.41
CA ARG A 257 -10.11 19.89 -10.65
C ARG A 257 -9.85 18.70 -9.75
N ALA A 258 -10.91 18.24 -9.09
CA ALA A 258 -10.87 17.06 -8.24
C ALA A 258 -11.19 15.81 -9.04
N TYR A 259 -10.53 14.73 -8.66
CA TYR A 259 -10.71 13.39 -9.19
C TYR A 259 -10.76 12.41 -8.03
N LEU A 260 -11.58 11.38 -8.13
CA LEU A 260 -11.53 10.25 -7.22
C LEU A 260 -10.52 9.24 -7.77
N LEU A 261 -9.51 8.89 -6.98
CA LEU A 261 -8.60 7.80 -7.30
C LEU A 261 -9.36 6.48 -7.15
N ASN A 262 -9.59 5.79 -8.26
CA ASN A 262 -10.47 4.62 -8.30
C ASN A 262 -9.75 3.31 -7.98
N ASP A 263 -8.44 3.27 -8.20
CA ASP A 263 -7.62 2.08 -8.01
C ASP A 263 -6.18 2.47 -7.65
N TRP A 264 -5.34 1.49 -7.35
CA TRP A 264 -3.95 1.69 -6.97
C TRP A 264 -3.14 2.40 -8.06
N PRO A 265 -2.21 3.29 -7.68
CA PRO A 265 -1.20 3.83 -8.59
C PRO A 265 -0.35 2.71 -9.21
N GLY A 266 0.13 2.95 -10.44
CA GLY A 266 1.06 2.05 -11.12
C GLY A 266 2.20 2.81 -11.76
N TRP A 267 3.42 2.28 -11.65
CA TRP A 267 4.61 2.83 -12.30
C TRP A 267 4.73 2.37 -13.75
N PHE A 268 4.97 3.33 -14.65
CA PHE A 268 5.29 3.10 -16.05
C PHE A 268 6.55 3.90 -16.41
N GLY A 269 7.71 3.28 -16.22
CA GLY A 269 9.00 4.00 -16.28
C GLY A 269 9.07 5.06 -15.18
N ASN A 270 9.30 6.32 -15.56
CA ASN A 270 9.40 7.45 -14.61
C ASN A 270 8.07 8.18 -14.37
N VAL A 271 6.95 7.53 -14.69
CA VAL A 271 5.60 8.10 -14.59
C VAL A 271 4.78 7.27 -13.62
N LEU A 272 4.25 7.92 -12.58
CA LEU A 272 3.25 7.34 -11.70
C LEU A 272 1.87 7.62 -12.30
N SER A 273 1.19 6.57 -12.77
CA SER A 273 -0.11 6.69 -13.43
C SER A 273 -1.23 6.42 -12.44
N LEU A 274 -2.16 7.36 -12.33
CA LEU A 274 -3.25 7.39 -11.36
C LEU A 274 -4.59 7.12 -12.07
N PRO A 275 -5.21 5.94 -11.90
CA PRO A 275 -6.51 5.63 -12.48
C PRO A 275 -7.62 6.36 -11.73
N CYS A 276 -8.26 7.33 -12.39
CA CYS A 276 -9.17 8.27 -11.76
C CYS A 276 -10.56 8.25 -12.38
N VAL A 277 -11.55 8.67 -11.60
CA VAL A 277 -12.88 8.99 -12.07
C VAL A 277 -13.28 10.41 -11.66
N THR A 278 -13.98 11.10 -12.55
CA THR A 278 -14.55 12.43 -12.29
C THR A 278 -16.01 12.45 -12.73
N TRP A 279 -16.82 13.28 -12.08
CA TRP A 279 -18.14 13.60 -12.59
C TRP A 279 -18.04 14.64 -13.70
N SER A 280 -18.85 14.47 -14.75
CA SER A 280 -19.01 15.39 -15.87
C SER A 280 -20.51 15.58 -16.17
N PHE A 281 -20.83 16.59 -16.99
CA PHE A 281 -22.20 16.92 -17.35
C PHE A 281 -22.30 17.43 -18.79
N ASP A 282 -23.08 16.73 -19.61
CA ASP A 282 -23.40 17.09 -21.01
C ASP A 282 -24.91 17.32 -21.23
N GLY A 283 -25.67 17.44 -20.14
CA GLY A 283 -27.12 17.36 -20.12
C GLY A 283 -27.60 16.27 -19.16
N GLN A 284 -26.76 15.26 -18.91
CA GLN A 284 -26.91 14.29 -17.82
C GLN A 284 -25.59 14.17 -17.05
N PHE A 285 -25.67 13.77 -15.79
CA PHE A 285 -24.48 13.49 -14.99
C PHE A 285 -23.95 12.12 -15.37
N PHE A 286 -22.66 12.04 -15.66
CA PHE A 286 -21.97 10.78 -15.90
C PHE A 286 -20.57 10.79 -15.29
N GLN A 287 -20.03 9.60 -15.05
CA GLN A 287 -18.65 9.42 -14.62
C GLN A 287 -17.76 9.25 -15.85
N GLU A 288 -16.66 9.99 -15.85
CA GLU A 288 -15.60 9.91 -16.85
C GLU A 288 -14.38 9.27 -16.20
N VAL A 289 -13.88 8.19 -16.81
CA VAL A 289 -12.63 7.54 -16.40
C VAL A 289 -11.48 8.25 -17.11
N GLU A 290 -10.49 8.71 -16.35
CA GLU A 290 -9.32 9.42 -16.84
C GLU A 290 -8.07 8.86 -16.15
N ARG A 291 -6.94 8.79 -16.86
CA ARG A 291 -5.65 8.48 -16.26
C ARG A 291 -4.88 9.78 -16.07
N ILE A 292 -4.47 10.06 -14.85
CA ILE A 292 -3.64 11.22 -14.53
C ILE A 292 -2.22 10.75 -14.34
N ASP A 293 -1.30 11.29 -15.14
CA ASP A 293 0.10 10.90 -15.12
C ASP A 293 0.91 11.93 -14.34
N LEU A 294 1.50 11.50 -13.22
CA LEU A 294 2.45 12.27 -12.45
C LEU A 294 3.86 11.94 -12.93
N LYS A 295 4.48 12.91 -13.62
CA LYS A 295 5.89 12.80 -14.02
C LYS A 295 6.77 13.26 -12.87
N TRP A 296 7.73 12.43 -12.49
CA TRP A 296 8.75 12.82 -11.52
C TRP A 296 9.85 13.63 -12.21
N THR A 297 10.07 14.87 -11.76
CA THR A 297 11.01 15.83 -12.39
C THR A 297 12.15 16.28 -11.47
N PHE A 298 12.19 15.76 -10.24
CA PHE A 298 13.11 16.17 -9.19
C PHE A 298 14.16 15.08 -8.91
N GLY A 299 15.16 15.38 -8.09
CA GLY A 299 16.13 14.37 -7.64
C GLY A 299 15.48 13.22 -6.88
N ASP A 300 16.12 12.05 -6.85
CA ASP A 300 15.57 10.87 -6.17
C ASP A 300 15.47 11.06 -4.65
N GLU A 301 16.44 11.77 -4.07
CA GLU A 301 16.51 12.14 -2.65
C GLU A 301 15.96 13.55 -2.36
N GLU A 302 15.42 14.23 -3.37
CA GLU A 302 14.89 15.59 -3.20
C GLU A 302 13.52 15.56 -2.50
N GLU A 303 13.42 16.22 -1.36
CA GLU A 303 12.13 16.48 -0.69
C GLU A 303 11.42 17.67 -1.36
N VAL A 304 10.22 17.43 -1.87
CA VAL A 304 9.37 18.46 -2.48
C VAL A 304 8.06 18.64 -1.70
N PRO A 305 7.52 19.87 -1.60
CA PRO A 305 6.20 20.09 -1.03
C PRO A 305 5.12 19.32 -1.81
N ILE A 306 4.24 18.62 -1.11
CA ILE A 306 3.17 17.82 -1.73
C ILE A 306 2.26 18.70 -2.61
N THR A 307 2.00 19.94 -2.20
CA THR A 307 1.17 20.90 -2.96
C THR A 307 1.82 21.41 -4.24
N ASP A 308 3.13 21.22 -4.41
CA ASP A 308 3.88 21.64 -5.60
C ASP A 308 3.89 20.56 -6.68
N LEU A 309 3.40 19.35 -6.35
CA LEU A 309 3.19 18.29 -7.34
C LEU A 309 2.10 18.69 -8.35
N ALA A 310 2.24 18.21 -9.59
CA ALA A 310 1.23 18.42 -10.63
C ALA A 310 -0.14 17.78 -10.28
N VAL A 311 -0.11 16.76 -9.42
CA VAL A 311 -1.27 16.11 -8.84
C VAL A 311 -0.94 15.65 -7.43
N HIS A 312 -1.85 15.89 -6.49
CA HIS A 312 -1.66 15.54 -5.07
C HIS A 312 -2.98 15.21 -4.38
N PRO A 313 -2.95 14.47 -3.26
CA PRO A 313 -4.14 14.22 -2.46
C PRO A 313 -4.71 15.51 -1.87
N LEU A 314 -6.03 15.69 -1.98
CA LEU A 314 -6.72 16.90 -1.53
C LEU A 314 -6.55 17.15 -0.01
N ARG A 315 -6.29 16.08 0.76
CA ARG A 315 -6.07 16.18 2.22
C ARG A 315 -4.96 17.16 2.61
N PHE A 316 -4.00 17.41 1.72
CA PHE A 316 -2.88 18.33 1.94
C PHE A 316 -3.12 19.77 1.44
N ASP A 317 -4.24 20.05 0.75
CA ASP A 317 -4.55 21.38 0.21
C ASP A 317 -5.92 21.88 0.68
N LYS A 318 -5.95 22.37 1.93
CA LYS A 318 -7.17 22.86 2.58
C LYS A 318 -7.78 24.10 1.90
N ALA A 319 -6.95 24.93 1.29
CA ALA A 319 -7.40 26.12 0.58
C ALA A 319 -8.18 25.73 -0.70
N THR A 320 -7.63 24.79 -1.47
CA THR A 320 -8.29 24.27 -2.67
C THR A 320 -9.50 23.40 -2.32
N GLU A 321 -9.45 22.63 -1.23
CA GLU A 321 -10.58 21.84 -0.71
C GLU A 321 -11.83 22.72 -0.51
N ALA A 322 -11.70 23.82 0.23
CA ALA A 322 -12.82 24.73 0.50
C ALA A 322 -13.43 25.31 -0.78
N ARG A 323 -12.57 25.67 -1.76
CA ARG A 323 -12.99 26.20 -3.06
C ARG A 323 -13.72 25.14 -3.89
N LEU A 324 -13.19 23.92 -3.94
CA LEU A 324 -13.76 22.80 -4.67
C LEU A 324 -15.11 22.36 -4.09
N ILE A 325 -15.25 22.31 -2.76
CA ILE A 325 -16.53 22.01 -2.09
C ILE A 325 -17.59 23.03 -2.47
N LYS A 326 -17.27 24.33 -2.39
CA LYS A 326 -18.19 25.41 -2.75
C LYS A 326 -18.63 25.32 -4.22
N ARG A 327 -17.68 25.04 -5.13
CA ARG A 327 -17.98 24.86 -6.56
C ARG A 327 -18.83 23.62 -6.81
N GLY A 328 -18.50 22.50 -6.15
CA GLY A 328 -19.24 21.25 -6.23
C GLY A 328 -20.68 21.37 -5.75
N GLN A 329 -20.93 22.09 -4.65
CA GLN A 329 -22.29 22.38 -4.16
C GLN A 329 -23.12 23.15 -5.18
N ARG A 330 -22.52 24.16 -5.84
CA ARG A 330 -23.20 24.90 -6.92
C ARG A 330 -23.48 24.00 -8.12
N PHE A 331 -22.50 23.20 -8.53
CA PHE A 331 -22.65 22.26 -9.64
C PHE A 331 -23.74 21.21 -9.36
N TRP A 332 -23.82 20.69 -8.14
CA TRP A 332 -24.82 19.71 -7.72
C TRP A 332 -26.24 20.29 -7.72
N GLN A 333 -26.42 21.57 -7.43
CA GLN A 333 -27.72 22.23 -7.54
C GLN A 333 -28.27 22.25 -8.98
N CYS A 334 -27.42 22.11 -10.00
CA CYS A 334 -27.84 22.02 -11.39
C CYS A 334 -28.41 20.63 -11.77
N ARG A 335 -28.39 19.64 -10.86
CA ARG A 335 -28.94 18.30 -11.08
C ARG A 335 -30.46 18.30 -11.28
N GLU A 336 -31.14 19.15 -10.55
CA GLU A 336 -32.54 19.45 -10.81
C GLU A 336 -32.55 20.61 -11.82
N SER A 337 -33.32 20.53 -12.90
CA SER A 337 -33.41 21.61 -13.89
C SER A 337 -33.85 22.91 -13.22
N ARG A 338 -32.87 23.68 -12.77
CA ARG A 338 -33.07 24.93 -12.04
C ARG A 338 -32.78 26.07 -12.98
N PHE A 339 -33.72 27.00 -13.06
CA PHE A 339 -33.54 28.25 -13.76
C PHE A 339 -32.50 29.09 -13.01
N ILE A 340 -31.30 29.19 -13.57
CA ILE A 340 -30.27 30.11 -13.08
C ILE A 340 -30.42 31.41 -13.87
N SER A 341 -30.98 32.42 -13.20
CA SER A 341 -31.04 33.79 -13.70
C SER A 341 -29.68 34.47 -13.47
N TYR A 342 -29.01 34.86 -14.55
CA TYR A 342 -27.88 35.78 -14.47
C TYR A 342 -28.41 37.21 -14.60
N ALA A 343 -28.32 37.99 -13.53
CA ALA A 343 -28.49 39.45 -13.64
C ALA A 343 -27.16 40.05 -14.09
N PRO A 344 -27.07 40.66 -15.29
CA PRO A 344 -25.87 41.38 -15.69
C PRO A 344 -25.65 42.55 -14.74
N SER A 345 -24.41 42.76 -14.29
CA SER A 345 -24.00 43.83 -13.38
C SER A 345 -23.95 45.22 -14.03
N SER A 346 -24.55 45.39 -15.21
CA SER A 346 -24.62 46.67 -15.91
C SER A 346 -26.05 46.92 -16.41
N PRO A 347 -26.63 48.11 -16.18
CA PRO A 347 -27.98 48.45 -16.59
C PRO A 347 -27.98 48.82 -18.06
N THR A 348 -27.64 47.87 -18.93
CA THR A 348 -27.91 47.99 -20.37
C THR A 348 -29.05 47.05 -20.68
N ILE A 349 -30.17 47.63 -21.11
CA ILE A 349 -31.43 46.96 -21.45
C ILE A 349 -31.14 45.65 -22.17
N ALA A 350 -31.36 44.53 -21.48
CA ALA A 350 -31.30 43.20 -22.03
C ALA A 350 -32.52 42.44 -21.52
N ILE A 351 -33.31 41.95 -22.47
CA ILE A 351 -34.39 41.00 -22.27
C ILE A 351 -33.88 39.92 -21.31
N ALA A 352 -34.64 39.61 -20.26
CA ALA A 352 -34.33 38.51 -19.36
C ALA A 352 -34.36 37.21 -20.17
N THR A 353 -33.21 36.83 -20.74
CA THR A 353 -33.06 35.57 -21.46
C THR A 353 -33.02 34.48 -20.42
N VAL A 354 -34.16 33.81 -20.26
CA VAL A 354 -34.27 32.59 -19.48
C VAL A 354 -33.46 31.52 -20.20
N HIS A 355 -32.20 31.34 -19.82
CA HIS A 355 -31.42 30.20 -20.28
C HIS A 355 -31.78 28.99 -19.39
N ILE A 356 -32.45 28.01 -20.00
CA ILE A 356 -32.29 26.62 -19.58
C ILE A 356 -30.81 26.31 -19.78
N MET A 357 -30.16 25.64 -18.83
CA MET A 357 -28.73 25.35 -18.89
C MET A 357 -28.43 24.42 -20.07
N ILE A 358 -28.23 24.99 -21.26
CA ILE A 358 -27.73 24.33 -22.46
C ILE A 358 -26.28 24.75 -22.57
N PHE A 359 -25.35 23.81 -22.29
CA PHE A 359 -23.91 23.75 -22.63
C PHE A 359 -23.00 24.96 -22.29
N SER A 360 -23.44 26.20 -22.53
CA SER A 360 -22.74 27.47 -22.33
C SER A 360 -22.44 27.81 -20.86
N GLY A 361 -23.33 27.46 -19.93
CA GLY A 361 -23.13 27.71 -18.48
C GLY A 361 -22.19 26.72 -17.78
N TYR A 362 -21.76 25.66 -18.45
CA TYR A 362 -20.87 24.64 -17.88
C TYR A 362 -19.47 25.22 -17.61
N TRP A 363 -18.94 26.03 -18.54
CA TRP A 363 -17.61 26.62 -18.43
C TRP A 363 -17.52 27.75 -17.40
N SER A 364 -18.62 28.47 -17.14
CA SER A 364 -18.63 29.57 -16.15
C SER A 364 -18.54 29.08 -14.71
N ILE A 365 -18.88 27.82 -14.44
CA ILE A 365 -18.73 27.21 -13.11
C ILE A 365 -17.24 26.93 -12.79
N TYR A 366 -16.41 26.69 -13.81
CA TYR A 366 -14.97 26.43 -13.64
C TYR A 366 -14.11 27.69 -13.54
N ALA A 367 -14.57 28.80 -14.13
CA ALA A 367 -13.92 30.09 -14.03
C ALA A 367 -14.29 30.77 -12.71
N ASP A 368 -13.55 30.48 -11.65
CA ASP A 368 -13.68 31.21 -10.38
C ASP A 368 -13.50 32.73 -10.63
N ASN A 369 -14.62 33.48 -10.58
CA ASN A 369 -14.70 34.95 -10.54
C ASN A 369 -14.14 35.76 -11.74
N GLN A 370 -14.46 35.41 -12.99
CA GLN A 370 -14.32 36.36 -14.10
C GLN A 370 -15.70 36.72 -14.70
N PRO A 371 -16.08 38.02 -14.76
CA PRO A 371 -17.18 38.41 -15.63
C PRO A 371 -16.77 38.13 -17.08
N LEU A 372 -17.65 37.48 -17.84
CA LEU A 372 -17.43 37.19 -19.26
C LEU A 372 -17.09 38.48 -20.01
N VAL A 373 -15.83 38.65 -20.39
CA VAL A 373 -15.48 39.54 -21.49
C VAL A 373 -15.94 38.82 -22.76
N SER A 374 -16.90 39.42 -23.46
CA SER A 374 -17.47 38.89 -24.68
C SER A 374 -16.39 38.72 -25.74
N TYR A 375 -15.99 37.48 -26.03
CA TYR A 375 -15.43 37.16 -27.34
C TYR A 375 -16.59 36.72 -28.23
N SER A 376 -16.90 37.56 -29.22
CA SER A 376 -17.84 37.24 -30.29
C SER A 376 -17.25 36.16 -31.19
N LEU A 377 -17.44 34.90 -30.83
CA LEU A 377 -17.27 33.80 -31.78
C LEU A 377 -18.53 33.70 -32.62
N HIS A 378 -18.47 34.29 -33.82
CA HIS A 378 -19.37 34.00 -34.92
C HIS A 378 -19.19 32.51 -35.32
N ALA A 379 -19.89 31.61 -34.64
CA ALA A 379 -20.14 30.27 -35.15
C ALA A 379 -21.41 30.34 -36.01
N ARG A 380 -21.23 30.32 -37.34
CA ARG A 380 -22.30 30.10 -38.30
C ARG A 380 -23.00 28.76 -37.97
N CYS A 381 -24.22 28.84 -37.46
CA CYS A 381 -25.16 27.72 -37.46
C CYS A 381 -25.67 27.51 -38.90
N GLU A 382 -24.98 26.68 -39.67
CA GLU A 382 -25.59 26.02 -40.81
C GLU A 382 -25.32 24.51 -40.71
N ASN A 383 -26.42 23.75 -40.74
CA ASN A 383 -26.50 22.27 -40.81
C ASN A 383 -26.57 21.49 -39.49
N LEU A 384 -27.70 21.62 -38.78
CA LEU A 384 -28.31 20.46 -38.13
C LEU A 384 -29.77 20.36 -38.59
N ARG A 385 -30.06 19.37 -39.44
CA ARG A 385 -31.43 19.00 -39.83
C ARG A 385 -32.15 18.40 -38.61
N PRO A 386 -33.46 18.64 -38.44
CA PRO A 386 -34.20 18.07 -37.33
C PRO A 386 -34.51 16.59 -37.60
N CYS A 387 -33.97 15.70 -36.75
CA CYS A 387 -34.45 14.32 -36.66
C CYS A 387 -35.85 14.32 -36.04
N THR A 388 -36.86 14.08 -36.87
CA THR A 388 -38.23 13.85 -36.44
C THR A 388 -38.38 12.42 -35.94
N TYR A 389 -38.69 12.28 -34.65
CA TYR A 389 -39.16 11.05 -34.03
C TYR A 389 -40.57 10.75 -34.57
N ARG A 390 -40.71 9.73 -35.42
CA ARG A 390 -42.01 9.12 -35.76
C ARG A 390 -42.08 7.75 -35.09
N GLY A 391 -42.85 7.68 -34.01
CA GLY A 391 -43.42 6.41 -33.57
C GLY A 391 -44.57 6.01 -34.49
N ASN A 392 -44.68 4.71 -34.81
CA ASN A 392 -45.90 3.93 -34.58
C ASN A 392 -45.77 2.47 -35.06
N ARG A 393 -46.29 1.59 -34.18
CA ARG A 393 -46.72 0.19 -34.32
C ARG A 393 -45.66 -0.91 -34.23
#